data_AF-A0A946BYN2-F1
#
_entry.id   AF-A0A946BYN2-F1
#
_cell.length_a   1.000
_cell.length_b   1.000
_cell.length_c   1.000
_cell.angle_alpha   90.00
_cell.angle_beta   90.00
_cell.angle_gamma   90.00
#
_symmetry.space_group_name_H-M   'P 1'
#
loop_
_entity.id
_entity.type
_entity.pdbx_description
1 polymer ?
#
loop_
_entity_poly.entity_id
_entity_poly.type
_entity_poly.pdbx_seq_one_letter_code
_entity_poly.pdbx_strand_id
1 'polypeptide(L)'
;FHGGRAGIEPESSHRYALPRHYEAALAEFPNLQFILGHAGARDSEAMIALAARYDNAWLGIHGQSLTMLEAMIQRTNVERLLFGTDWPFYHLGASLAKVLITTDKPERQSLRQKILRDNAIRLFPGLWNEQ
;
A
#
# COMPACT_ATOMS: atom_id res chain seq x y z
N PHE A 1 -3.63 6.12 6.82
CA PHE A 1 -2.45 6.48 7.63
C PHE A 1 -1.23 6.65 6.75
N HIS A 2 -0.37 7.63 7.05
CA HIS A 2 1.03 7.60 6.59
C HIS A 2 1.74 6.51 7.40
N GLY A 3 2.25 5.46 6.75
CA GLY A 3 2.76 4.27 7.42
C GLY A 3 4.29 4.18 7.39
N GLY A 4 4.91 4.08 8.56
CA GLY A 4 6.35 3.89 8.71
C GLY A 4 7.17 5.18 8.59
N ARG A 5 8.48 5.07 8.81
CA ARG A 5 9.42 6.20 8.77
C ARG A 5 9.78 6.56 7.33
N ALA A 6 9.71 7.84 6.98
CA ALA A 6 10.11 8.33 5.66
C ALA A 6 11.63 8.56 5.57
N GLY A 7 12.28 8.83 6.70
CA GLY A 7 13.71 9.14 6.81
C GLY A 7 14.05 10.61 6.56
N ILE A 8 13.05 11.48 6.45
CA ILE A 8 13.21 12.94 6.30
C ILE A 8 12.69 13.70 7.52
N GLU A 9 11.91 13.02 8.36
CA GLU A 9 11.34 13.56 9.58
C GLU A 9 12.37 13.62 10.72
N PRO A 10 12.21 14.55 11.68
CA PRO A 10 13.09 14.66 12.85
C PRO A 10 13.16 13.35 13.64
N GLU A 11 14.33 13.01 14.20
CA GLU A 11 14.52 11.80 14.99
C GLU A 11 13.49 11.64 16.13
N SER A 12 13.10 12.76 16.75
CA SER A 12 12.11 12.78 17.84
C SER A 12 10.74 12.24 17.43
N SER A 13 10.40 12.24 16.13
CA SER A 13 9.12 11.73 15.64
C SER A 13 9.14 10.25 15.24
N HIS A 14 10.34 9.66 15.07
CA HIS A 14 10.50 8.30 14.52
C HIS A 14 9.70 7.26 15.29
N ARG A 15 9.65 7.40 16.61
CA ARG A 15 8.95 6.44 17.49
C ARG A 15 7.44 6.35 17.21
N TYR A 16 6.83 7.39 16.68
CA TYR A 16 5.38 7.44 16.44
C TYR A 16 4.98 6.85 15.09
N ALA A 17 5.91 6.74 14.14
CA ALA A 17 5.62 6.27 12.80
C ALA A 17 5.64 4.73 12.66
N LEU A 18 6.10 4.02 13.69
CA LEU A 18 6.44 2.59 13.62
C LEU A 18 5.20 1.70 13.38
N PRO A 19 5.30 0.65 12.53
CA PRO A 19 4.16 -0.18 12.13
C PRO A 19 3.33 -0.74 13.28
N ARG A 20 3.95 -1.13 14.40
CA ARG A 20 3.24 -1.64 15.58
C ARG A 20 2.14 -0.72 16.12
N HIS A 21 2.22 0.60 15.87
CA HIS A 21 1.24 1.55 16.37
C HIS A 21 -0.08 1.52 15.61
N TYR A 22 -0.15 0.89 14.44
CA TYR A 22 -1.39 0.73 13.69
C TYR A 22 -2.17 -0.53 14.09
N GLU A 23 -1.55 -1.47 14.80
CA GLU A 23 -2.12 -2.79 15.08
C GLU A 23 -3.39 -2.73 15.92
N ALA A 24 -3.42 -1.91 16.98
CA ALA A 24 -4.60 -1.76 17.82
C ALA A 24 -5.82 -1.31 17.02
N ALA A 25 -5.65 -0.33 16.12
CA ALA A 25 -6.76 0.15 15.27
C ALA A 25 -7.26 -0.94 14.31
N LEU A 26 -6.37 -1.74 13.73
CA LEU A 26 -6.74 -2.85 12.85
C LEU A 26 -7.52 -3.92 13.61
N ALA A 27 -7.06 -4.29 14.82
CA ALA A 27 -7.63 -5.34 15.64
C ALA A 27 -8.97 -4.95 16.29
N GLU A 28 -9.09 -3.72 16.79
CA GLU A 28 -10.27 -3.25 17.52
C GLU A 28 -11.44 -2.89 16.58
N PHE A 29 -11.14 -2.52 15.33
CA PHE A 29 -12.15 -2.09 14.35
C PHE A 29 -12.12 -2.96 13.07
N PRO A 30 -12.43 -4.27 13.16
CA PRO A 30 -12.28 -5.22 12.05
C PRO A 30 -13.15 -4.89 10.84
N ASN A 31 -14.24 -4.14 11.03
CA ASN A 31 -15.14 -3.73 9.94
C ASN A 31 -14.71 -2.42 9.26
N LEU A 32 -13.84 -1.63 9.90
CA LEU A 32 -13.33 -0.37 9.33
C LEU A 32 -12.12 -0.66 8.44
N GLN A 33 -12.17 -0.19 7.19
CA GLN A 33 -11.06 -0.35 6.24
C GLN A 33 -9.96 0.69 6.50
N PHE A 34 -8.72 0.24 6.62
CA PHE A 34 -7.56 1.09 6.86
C PHE A 34 -6.57 1.02 5.70
N ILE A 35 -6.18 2.18 5.17
CA ILE A 35 -5.12 2.29 4.16
C ILE A 35 -3.81 2.68 4.85
N LEU A 36 -2.84 1.78 4.81
CA LEU A 36 -1.48 1.95 5.30
C LEU A 36 -0.62 2.47 4.12
N GLY A 37 -0.53 3.79 4.03
CA GLY A 37 0.18 4.48 2.97
C GLY A 37 1.68 4.21 3.00
N HIS A 38 2.32 4.31 1.83
CA HIS A 38 3.74 4.03 1.58
C HIS A 38 4.16 2.60 1.91
N ALA A 39 3.22 1.72 2.29
CA ALA A 39 3.49 0.38 2.76
C ALA A 39 4.65 0.31 3.78
N GLY A 40 4.79 1.29 4.66
CA GLY A 40 5.85 1.33 5.68
C GLY A 40 7.08 2.16 5.31
N ALA A 41 7.21 2.68 4.09
CA ALA A 41 8.37 3.45 3.63
C ALA A 41 9.72 2.75 3.92
N ARG A 42 10.43 3.11 4.99
CA ARG A 42 11.67 2.44 5.42
C ARG A 42 11.45 1.19 6.30
N ASP A 43 10.22 1.00 6.77
CA ASP A 43 9.76 -0.08 7.65
C ASP A 43 8.87 -1.10 6.90
N SER A 44 9.04 -1.22 5.58
CA SER A 44 8.12 -1.97 4.72
C SER A 44 7.93 -3.43 5.08
N GLU A 45 9.01 -4.10 5.51
CA GLU A 45 8.95 -5.49 5.96
C GLU A 45 7.95 -5.70 7.10
N ALA A 46 8.01 -4.83 8.12
CA ALA A 46 7.12 -4.89 9.26
C ALA A 46 5.69 -4.47 8.89
N MET A 47 5.53 -3.52 7.97
CA MET A 47 4.20 -3.12 7.51
C MET A 47 3.52 -4.21 6.66
N ILE A 48 4.27 -4.87 5.78
CA ILE A 48 3.79 -6.03 5.00
C ILE A 48 3.37 -7.15 5.94
N ALA A 49 4.20 -7.48 6.93
CA ALA A 49 3.88 -8.49 7.93
C ALA A 49 2.64 -8.13 8.77
N LEU A 50 2.41 -6.85 9.05
CA LEU A 50 1.21 -6.37 9.72
C LEU A 50 -0.02 -6.52 8.82
N ALA A 51 0.04 -6.02 7.59
CA ALA A 51 -1.08 -6.06 6.64
C ALA A 51 -1.50 -7.50 6.28
N ALA A 52 -0.55 -8.45 6.27
CA ALA A 52 -0.85 -9.86 6.05
C ALA A 52 -1.70 -10.51 7.16
N ARG A 53 -1.73 -9.93 8.38
CA ARG A 53 -2.49 -10.47 9.52
C ARG A 53 -3.94 -9.98 9.59
N TYR A 54 -4.27 -8.87 8.94
CA TYR A 54 -5.53 -8.16 9.16
C TYR A 54 -6.31 -7.96 7.86
N ASP A 55 -7.56 -8.42 7.85
CA ASP A 55 -8.39 -8.39 6.64
C ASP A 55 -8.89 -7.01 6.24
N ASN A 56 -8.79 -6.05 7.14
CA ASN A 56 -9.14 -4.66 6.94
C ASN A 56 -7.92 -3.76 6.65
N ALA A 57 -6.72 -4.35 6.47
CA ALA A 57 -5.52 -3.62 6.12
C ALA A 57 -5.29 -3.57 4.59
N TRP A 58 -5.21 -2.37 4.05
CA TRP A 58 -4.86 -2.05 2.66
C TRP A 58 -3.50 -1.38 2.61
N LEU A 59 -2.76 -1.58 1.51
CA LEU A 59 -1.43 -0.97 1.33
C LEU A 59 -1.41 -0.07 0.10
N GLY A 60 -0.96 1.17 0.28
CA GLY A 60 -0.57 2.05 -0.82
C GLY A 60 0.85 1.76 -1.27
N ILE A 61 1.06 1.46 -2.54
CA ILE A 61 2.37 1.00 -3.05
C ILE A 61 3.40 2.13 -3.27
N HIS A 62 2.99 3.39 -3.15
CA HIS A 62 3.84 4.54 -3.44
C HIS A 62 5.11 4.55 -2.59
N GLY A 63 6.20 5.07 -3.15
CA GLY A 63 7.50 5.11 -2.49
C GLY A 63 8.26 3.77 -2.40
N GLN A 64 7.62 2.64 -2.72
CA GLN A 64 8.28 1.33 -2.64
C GLN A 64 9.19 1.03 -3.85
N SER A 65 10.19 0.17 -3.63
CA SER A 65 11.07 -0.36 -4.68
C SER A 65 10.39 -1.51 -5.45
N LEU A 66 11.00 -1.95 -6.56
CA LEU A 66 10.53 -3.13 -7.30
C LEU A 66 10.53 -4.38 -6.40
N THR A 67 11.59 -4.58 -5.61
CA THR A 67 11.70 -5.71 -4.67
C THR A 67 10.61 -5.68 -3.62
N MET A 68 10.31 -4.50 -3.06
CA MET A 68 9.26 -4.40 -2.05
C MET A 68 7.86 -4.55 -2.64
N LEU A 69 7.62 -4.03 -3.85
CA LEU A 69 6.36 -4.27 -4.56
C LEU A 69 6.15 -5.77 -4.84
N GLU A 70 7.20 -6.49 -5.24
CA GLU A 70 7.13 -7.95 -5.40
C GLU A 70 6.82 -8.63 -4.06
N ALA A 71 7.49 -8.24 -2.97
CA ALA A 71 7.23 -8.78 -1.64
C ALA A 71 5.78 -8.52 -1.19
N MET A 72 5.22 -7.34 -1.47
CA MET A 72 3.82 -7.02 -1.18
C MET A 72 2.88 -7.95 -1.95
N ILE A 73 3.12 -8.15 -3.24
CA ILE A 73 2.28 -9.04 -4.08
C ILE A 73 2.35 -10.49 -3.59
N GLN A 74 3.53 -10.96 -3.16
CA GLN A 74 3.72 -12.35 -2.74
C GLN A 74 3.21 -12.64 -1.32
N ARG A 75 3.31 -11.67 -0.40
CA ARG A 75 3.11 -11.90 1.04
C ARG A 75 1.83 -11.30 1.60
N THR A 76 1.09 -10.56 0.79
CA THR A 76 -0.19 -9.95 1.19
C THR A 76 -1.28 -10.29 0.18
N ASN A 77 -2.51 -9.93 0.52
CA ASN A 77 -3.61 -10.06 -0.42
C ASN A 77 -3.49 -8.97 -1.50
N VAL A 78 -3.18 -9.37 -2.75
CA VAL A 78 -3.09 -8.44 -3.90
C VAL A 78 -4.36 -7.65 -4.15
N GLU A 79 -5.52 -8.16 -3.71
CA GLU A 79 -6.81 -7.46 -3.72
C GLU A 79 -6.83 -6.27 -2.76
N ARG A 80 -5.80 -6.05 -1.94
CA ARG A 80 -5.72 -4.94 -0.99
C ARG A 80 -4.55 -4.00 -1.25
N LEU A 81 -3.98 -4.07 -2.46
CA LEU A 81 -2.93 -3.16 -2.91
C LEU A 81 -3.51 -2.04 -3.76
N LEU A 82 -3.12 -0.80 -3.47
CA LEU A 82 -3.61 0.38 -4.16
C LEU A 82 -2.47 1.09 -4.85
N PHE A 83 -2.64 1.36 -6.15
CA PHE A 83 -1.79 2.31 -6.86
C PHE A 83 -1.97 3.71 -6.28
N GLY A 84 -0.84 4.36 -6.03
CA GLY A 84 -0.75 5.76 -5.65
C GLY A 84 0.63 6.27 -6.02
N THR A 85 0.76 7.58 -6.15
CA THR A 85 2.05 8.24 -6.41
C THR A 85 2.52 9.07 -5.24
N ASP A 86 1.62 9.46 -4.34
CA ASP A 86 1.90 10.47 -3.32
C ASP A 86 2.53 11.73 -3.95
N TRP A 87 1.94 12.16 -5.06
CA TRP A 87 2.33 13.38 -5.74
C TRP A 87 2.23 14.57 -4.76
N PRO A 88 3.27 15.45 -4.69
CA PRO A 88 4.37 15.60 -5.63
C PRO A 88 5.68 14.86 -5.28
N PHE A 89 5.69 13.96 -4.29
CA PHE A 89 6.93 13.33 -3.81
C PHE A 89 7.50 12.27 -4.77
N TYR A 90 6.65 11.46 -5.40
CA TYR A 90 7.09 10.49 -6.41
C TYR A 90 6.50 10.78 -7.77
N HIS A 91 7.35 10.66 -8.80
CA HIS A 91 6.97 10.88 -10.18
C HIS A 91 5.91 9.86 -10.63
N LEU A 92 4.87 10.34 -11.33
CA LEU A 92 3.78 9.52 -11.84
C LEU A 92 4.29 8.38 -12.73
N GLY A 93 5.13 8.71 -13.72
CA GLY A 93 5.67 7.74 -14.66
C GLY A 93 6.58 6.69 -13.99
N ALA A 94 7.33 7.07 -12.95
CA ALA A 94 8.21 6.14 -12.25
C ALA A 94 7.40 5.15 -11.40
N SER A 95 6.34 5.63 -10.74
CA SER A 95 5.43 4.77 -9.96
C SER A 95 4.68 3.80 -10.86
N LEU A 96 4.17 4.27 -12.01
CA LEU A 96 3.51 3.41 -12.99
C LEU A 96 4.48 2.38 -13.58
N ALA A 97 5.69 2.79 -13.97
CA ALA A 97 6.70 1.89 -14.54
C ALA A 97 7.02 0.72 -13.60
N LYS A 98 7.09 0.96 -12.28
CA LYS A 98 7.31 -0.12 -11.30
C LYS A 98 6.22 -1.18 -11.35
N VAL A 99 4.94 -0.78 -11.42
CA VAL A 99 3.84 -1.74 -11.56
C VAL A 99 3.93 -2.49 -12.88
N LEU A 100 4.21 -1.80 -13.98
CA LEU A 100 4.35 -2.43 -15.30
C LEU A 100 5.48 -3.47 -15.31
N ILE A 101 6.66 -3.13 -14.77
CA ILE A 101 7.82 -4.04 -14.68
C ILE A 101 7.48 -5.28 -13.83
N THR A 102 6.92 -5.10 -12.64
CA THR A 102 6.60 -6.21 -11.73
C THR A 102 5.47 -7.11 -12.27
N THR A 103 4.68 -6.62 -13.22
CA THR A 103 3.54 -7.34 -13.82
C THR A 103 3.69 -7.55 -15.32
N ASP A 104 4.92 -7.57 -15.84
CA ASP A 104 5.16 -7.62 -17.29
C ASP A 104 4.76 -8.96 -17.93
N LYS A 105 4.77 -10.03 -17.13
CA LYS A 105 4.41 -11.37 -17.62
C LYS A 105 2.90 -11.51 -17.86
N PRO A 106 2.46 -12.23 -18.92
CA PRO A 106 1.05 -12.40 -19.25
C PRO A 106 0.19 -12.92 -18.09
N GLU A 107 0.70 -13.88 -17.32
CA GLU A 107 0.00 -14.46 -16.17
C GLU A 107 -0.25 -13.47 -15.03
N ARG A 108 0.45 -12.32 -15.02
CA ARG A 108 0.31 -11.26 -14.00
C ARG A 108 -0.54 -10.08 -14.47
N GLN A 109 -1.12 -10.13 -15.67
CA GLN A 109 -1.94 -9.04 -16.21
C GLN A 109 -3.13 -8.69 -15.31
N SER A 110 -3.76 -9.70 -14.70
CA SER A 110 -4.86 -9.47 -13.75
C SER A 110 -4.41 -8.72 -12.50
N LEU A 111 -3.17 -8.95 -12.02
CA LEU A 111 -2.61 -8.24 -10.87
C LEU A 111 -2.40 -6.76 -11.21
N ARG A 112 -1.93 -6.46 -12.42
CA ARG A 112 -1.76 -5.09 -12.92
C ARG A 112 -3.08 -4.33 -12.84
N GLN A 113 -4.16 -4.92 -13.36
CA GLN A 113 -5.47 -4.28 -13.40
C GLN A 113 -6.03 -4.05 -11.99
N LYS A 114 -5.88 -5.02 -11.09
CA LYS A 114 -6.28 -4.90 -9.68
C LYS A 114 -5.57 -3.75 -8.99
N ILE A 115 -4.23 -3.72 -9.06
CA ILE A 115 -3.40 -2.70 -8.39
C ILE A 115 -3.69 -1.31 -8.95
N LEU A 116 -3.75 -1.16 -10.28
CA LEU A 116 -3.91 0.14 -10.92
C LEU A 116 -5.32 0.73 -10.81
N ARG A 117 -6.35 -0.11 -10.61
CA ARG A 117 -7.74 0.37 -10.72
C ARG A 117 -8.74 -0.41 -9.86
N ASP A 118 -8.90 -1.70 -10.10
CA ASP A 118 -10.12 -2.40 -9.66
C ASP A 118 -10.22 -2.49 -8.13
N ASN A 119 -9.08 -2.57 -7.44
CA ASN A 119 -9.03 -2.51 -5.97
C ASN A 119 -9.56 -1.17 -5.42
N ALA A 120 -9.19 -0.05 -6.05
CA ALA A 120 -9.68 1.26 -5.65
C ALA A 120 -11.19 1.41 -5.92
N ILE A 121 -11.68 0.83 -7.02
CA ILE A 121 -13.12 0.80 -7.32
C ILE A 121 -13.90 0.04 -6.26
N ARG A 122 -13.42 -1.16 -5.91
CA ARG A 122 -14.07 -1.98 -4.89
C ARG A 122 -14.02 -1.35 -3.51
N LEU A 123 -12.92 -0.67 -3.15
CA LEU A 123 -12.79 -0.02 -1.85
C LEU A 123 -13.66 1.25 -1.75
N PHE A 124 -13.80 1.99 -2.84
CA PHE A 124 -14.50 3.28 -2.87
C PHE A 124 -15.68 3.28 -3.85
N PRO A 125 -16.70 2.43 -3.66
CA PRO A 125 -17.79 2.31 -4.62
C PRO A 125 -18.55 3.63 -4.86
N GLY A 126 -18.63 4.51 -3.85
CA GLY A 126 -19.29 5.81 -3.95
C GLY A 126 -18.56 6.87 -4.79
N LEU A 127 -17.30 6.65 -5.19
CA LEU A 127 -16.57 7.60 -6.04
C LEU A 127 -16.83 7.42 -7.54
N TRP A 128 -17.45 6.30 -7.93
CA TRP A 128 -17.58 5.88 -9.33
C TRP A 128 -19.02 5.82 -9.81
N ASN A 129 -19.98 6.00 -8.91
CA ASN A 129 -21.38 6.16 -9.27
C ASN A 129 -21.56 7.57 -9.84
N GLU A 130 -21.51 7.68 -11.17
CA GLU A 130 -22.18 8.78 -11.86
C GLU A 130 -23.67 8.65 -11.56
N GLN A 131 -24.27 9.69 -10.96
CA GLN A 131 -25.72 9.85 -10.99
C GLN A 131 -26.19 10.05 -12.43
#